data_AF-A0A937USY2-F1
#
_entry.id   AF-A0A937USY2-F1
#
_cell.length_a   1.000
_cell.length_b   1.000
_cell.length_c   1.000
_cell.angle_alpha   90.00
_cell.angle_beta   90.00
_cell.angle_gamma   90.00
#
_symmetry.space_group_name_H-M   'P 1'
#
loop_
_entity.id
_entity.type
_entity.pdbx_description
1 polymer ?
#
loop_
_entity_poly.entity_id
_entity_poly.type
_entity_poly.pdbx_seq_one_letter_code
_entity_poly.pdbx_strand_id
1 'polypeptide(L)'
;MVLDLGGDLEVILPAADYRQRKVKPDHADLFDSLVSRAVHVRVMPPDESDRAAYEAANEALLGSIDLLIAVWDGRAPADQGGTAAVVESARSRDLKVEIVWPAGAQRRSHLPQ
;
A
#
# COMPACT_ATOMS: atom_id res chain seq x y z
N MET A 1 17.19 -0.91 -3.01
CA MET A 1 15.86 -1.38 -2.54
C MET A 1 16.05 -2.18 -1.26
N VAL A 2 15.03 -2.36 -0.41
CA VAL A 2 15.14 -3.18 0.82
C VAL A 2 15.70 -4.57 0.52
N LEU A 3 15.27 -5.17 -0.59
CA LEU A 3 15.80 -6.46 -1.06
C LEU A 3 17.31 -6.43 -1.38
N ASP A 4 17.85 -5.32 -1.88
CA ASP A 4 19.28 -5.19 -2.19
C ASP A 4 20.13 -5.02 -0.92
N LEU A 5 19.49 -4.69 0.20
CA LEU A 5 20.09 -4.62 1.53
C LEU A 5 19.90 -5.93 2.32
N GLY A 6 19.35 -6.97 1.69
CA GLY A 6 19.11 -8.29 2.31
C GLY A 6 17.83 -8.38 3.15
N GLY A 7 16.92 -7.41 3.05
CA GLY A 7 15.60 -7.51 3.69
C GLY A 7 14.63 -8.37 2.88
N ASP A 8 13.63 -8.92 3.55
CA ASP A 8 12.55 -9.68 2.93
C ASP A 8 11.39 -8.78 2.49
N LEU A 9 10.63 -9.24 1.49
CA LEU A 9 9.43 -8.57 1.00
C LEU A 9 8.22 -9.47 1.18
N GLU A 10 7.22 -8.97 1.90
CA GLU A 10 5.86 -9.52 1.90
C GLU A 10 4.94 -8.61 1.09
N VAL A 11 4.10 -9.20 0.25
CA VAL A 11 3.11 -8.47 -0.57
C VAL A 11 1.71 -8.84 -0.12
N ILE A 12 0.89 -7.84 0.18
CA ILE A 12 -0.53 -8.02 0.49
C ILE A 12 -1.35 -7.42 -0.66
N LEU A 13 -2.13 -8.26 -1.35
CA LEU A 13 -2.97 -7.87 -2.47
C LEU A 13 -4.45 -7.78 -2.05
N PRO A 14 -5.15 -6.66 -2.33
CA PRO A 14 -6.57 -6.50 -2.02
C PRO A 14 -7.50 -7.56 -2.62
N ALA A 15 -7.19 -8.07 -3.81
CA ALA A 15 -7.97 -9.09 -4.48
C ALA A 15 -7.13 -9.78 -5.56
N ALA A 16 -7.60 -10.92 -6.06
CA ALA A 16 -6.94 -11.68 -7.11
C ALA A 16 -6.85 -10.91 -8.44
N ASP A 17 -7.83 -10.05 -8.73
CA ASP A 17 -7.91 -9.26 -9.97
C ASP A 17 -7.01 -8.00 -9.97
N TYR A 18 -6.32 -7.70 -8.86
CA TYR A 18 -5.59 -6.45 -8.66
C TYR A 18 -4.59 -6.16 -9.78
N ARG A 19 -3.80 -7.17 -10.15
CA ARG A 19 -2.81 -7.06 -11.22
C ARG A 19 -3.44 -6.71 -12.57
N GLN A 20 -4.65 -7.18 -12.84
CA GLN A 20 -5.33 -6.94 -14.11
C GLN A 20 -6.08 -5.60 -14.11
N ARG A 21 -6.68 -5.21 -12.98
CA ARG A 21 -7.57 -4.05 -12.89
C ARG A 21 -6.92 -2.76 -12.41
N LYS A 22 -5.88 -2.85 -11.57
CA LYS A 22 -5.30 -1.68 -10.87
C LYS A 22 -3.89 -1.34 -11.32
N VAL A 23 -3.14 -2.30 -11.86
CA VAL A 23 -1.77 -2.07 -12.35
C VAL A 23 -1.83 -1.67 -13.82
N LYS A 24 -1.32 -0.48 -14.14
CA LYS A 24 -1.19 0.01 -15.52
C LYS A 24 -0.18 -0.85 -16.30
N PRO A 25 -0.34 -1.02 -17.63
CA PRO A 25 0.59 -1.80 -18.46
C PRO A 25 2.06 -1.40 -18.27
N ASP A 26 2.37 -0.10 -18.20
CA ASP A 26 3.74 0.40 -18.03
C ASP A 26 4.36 0.09 -16.64
N HIS A 27 3.58 -0.47 -15.72
CA HIS A 27 4.02 -0.89 -14.40
C HIS A 27 3.91 -2.41 -14.19
N ALA A 28 3.43 -3.14 -15.21
CA ALA A 28 3.26 -4.59 -15.19
C ALA A 28 4.54 -5.33 -14.81
N ASP A 29 5.62 -5.11 -15.57
CA ASP A 29 6.87 -5.85 -15.40
C ASP A 29 7.50 -5.60 -14.02
N LEU A 30 7.43 -4.36 -13.52
CA LEU A 30 7.93 -4.01 -12.21
C LEU A 30 7.10 -4.67 -11.10
N PHE A 31 5.77 -4.64 -11.22
CA PHE A 31 4.90 -5.33 -10.27
C PHE A 31 5.18 -6.83 -10.25
N ASP A 32 5.22 -7.48 -11.41
CA ASP A 32 5.41 -8.93 -11.54
C ASP A 32 6.79 -9.34 -11.00
N SER A 33 7.83 -8.52 -11.26
CA SER A 33 9.17 -8.69 -10.68
C SER A 33 9.16 -8.61 -9.15
N LEU A 34 8.49 -7.61 -8.56
CA LEU A 34 8.42 -7.47 -7.10
C LEU A 34 7.64 -8.62 -6.46
N VAL A 35 6.51 -9.02 -7.03
CA VAL A 35 5.72 -10.16 -6.55
C VAL A 35 6.52 -11.46 -6.61
N SER A 36 7.28 -11.70 -7.68
CA SER A 36 8.11 -12.91 -7.82
C SER A 36 9.25 -13.00 -6.80
N ARG A 37 9.70 -11.86 -6.27
CA ARG A 37 10.78 -11.77 -5.28
C ARG A 37 10.27 -11.74 -3.84
N ALA A 38 8.96 -11.66 -3.64
CA ALA A 38 8.38 -11.65 -2.32
C ALA A 38 8.50 -13.04 -1.66
N VAL A 39 8.90 -13.07 -0.40
CA VAL A 39 8.94 -14.32 0.39
C VAL A 39 7.54 -14.81 0.74
N HIS A 40 6.57 -13.89 0.76
CA HIS A 40 5.17 -14.20 0.99
C HIS A 40 4.28 -13.27 0.16
N VAL A 41 3.23 -13.84 -0.44
CA VAL A 41 2.20 -13.09 -1.16
C VAL A 41 0.85 -13.50 -0.61
N ARG A 42 0.19 -12.55 0.08
CA ARG A 42 -1.11 -12.76 0.70
C ARG A 42 -2.18 -12.06 -0.14
N VAL A 43 -3.04 -12.83 -0.79
CA VAL A 43 -4.21 -12.31 -1.52
C VAL A 43 -5.41 -12.33 -0.59
N MET A 44 -6.11 -11.21 -0.43
CA MET A 44 -7.32 -11.17 0.40
C MET A 44 -8.48 -11.94 -0.26
N PRO A 45 -9.45 -12.43 0.54
CA PRO A 45 -10.57 -13.22 0.02
C PRO A 45 -11.46 -12.57 -1.05
N PRO A 46 -11.69 -11.24 -1.10
CA PRO A 46 -12.55 -10.64 -2.13
C PRO A 46 -12.02 -10.90 -3.55
N ASP A 47 -12.94 -11.18 -4.48
CA ASP A 47 -12.60 -11.43 -5.88
C ASP A 47 -12.29 -10.13 -6.65
N GLU A 48 -12.90 -9.01 -6.23
CA GLU A 48 -12.75 -7.71 -6.88
C GLU A 48 -11.96 -6.71 -6.03
N SER A 49 -11.05 -5.97 -6.67
CA SER A 49 -10.28 -4.87 -6.06
C SER A 49 -11.14 -3.61 -5.84
N ASP A 50 -12.19 -3.74 -5.06
CA ASP A 50 -13.08 -2.66 -4.64
C ASP A 50 -12.64 -2.04 -3.30
N ARG A 51 -13.45 -1.12 -2.77
CA ARG A 51 -13.11 -0.45 -1.50
C ARG A 51 -13.00 -1.42 -0.32
N ALA A 52 -13.88 -2.42 -0.23
CA ALA A 52 -13.85 -3.38 0.87
C ALA A 52 -12.60 -4.27 0.79
N ALA A 53 -12.15 -4.61 -0.41
CA ALA A 53 -10.89 -5.31 -0.64
C ALA A 53 -9.67 -4.53 -0.14
N TYR A 54 -9.61 -3.21 -0.39
CA TYR A 54 -8.54 -2.37 0.16
C TYR A 54 -8.62 -2.26 1.68
N GLU A 55 -9.81 -2.11 2.25
CA GLU A 55 -9.99 -2.09 3.70
C GLU A 55 -9.50 -3.42 4.33
N ALA A 56 -9.86 -4.57 3.75
CA ALA A 56 -9.39 -5.88 4.22
C ALA A 56 -7.87 -6.05 4.12
N ALA A 57 -7.25 -5.57 3.04
CA ALA A 57 -5.79 -5.58 2.90
C ALA A 57 -5.10 -4.66 3.91
N ASN A 58 -5.67 -3.49 4.18
CA ASN A 58 -5.16 -2.56 5.19
C ASN A 58 -5.26 -3.18 6.59
N GLU A 59 -6.36 -3.86 6.92
CA GLU A 59 -6.50 -4.60 8.17
C GLU A 59 -5.46 -5.72 8.31
N ALA A 60 -5.26 -6.48 7.25
CA ALA A 60 -4.24 -7.53 7.18
C ALA A 60 -2.83 -6.99 7.40
N LEU A 61 -2.50 -5.86 6.76
CA LEU A 61 -1.22 -5.15 6.91
C LEU A 61 -1.03 -4.66 8.35
N LEU A 62 -1.99 -3.93 8.90
CA LEU A 62 -1.88 -3.35 10.24
C LEU A 62 -1.82 -4.42 11.34
N GLY A 63 -2.37 -5.61 11.10
CA GLY A 63 -2.27 -6.74 12.01
C GLY A 63 -0.92 -7.48 11.99
N SER A 64 -0.03 -7.17 11.05
CA SER A 64 1.23 -7.90 10.84
C SER A 64 2.49 -7.03 10.92
N ILE A 65 2.38 -5.76 11.38
CA ILE A 65 3.50 -4.82 11.45
C ILE A 65 3.64 -4.21 12.83
N ASP A 66 4.87 -3.86 13.19
CA ASP A 66 5.17 -3.06 14.40
C ASP A 66 5.38 -1.57 14.09
N LEU A 67 5.66 -1.24 12.83
CA LEU A 67 5.98 0.09 12.33
C LEU A 67 5.36 0.33 10.96
N LEU A 68 4.57 1.40 10.83
CA LEU A 68 4.09 1.91 9.55
C LEU A 68 4.96 3.08 9.08
N ILE A 69 5.59 2.94 7.91
CA ILE A 69 6.24 4.06 7.21
C ILE A 69 5.31 4.51 6.07
N ALA A 70 4.83 5.75 6.12
CA ALA A 70 3.90 6.27 5.13
C ALA A 70 4.47 7.50 4.39
N VAL A 71 4.48 7.44 3.06
CA VAL A 71 4.76 8.61 2.21
C VAL A 71 3.46 9.36 1.99
N TRP A 72 3.19 10.35 2.84
CA TRP A 72 1.89 11.00 2.92
C TRP A 72 2.00 12.48 3.31
N ASP A 73 1.19 13.32 2.68
CA ASP A 73 1.21 14.78 2.82
C ASP A 73 0.45 15.33 4.04
N GLY A 74 0.02 14.47 4.95
CA GLY A 74 -0.70 14.88 6.17
C GLY A 74 -2.17 15.24 5.98
N ARG A 75 -2.72 15.17 4.74
CA ARG A 75 -4.11 15.53 4.47
C ARG A 75 -5.09 14.44 4.91
N ALA A 76 -6.20 14.86 5.51
CA ALA A 76 -7.30 13.99 5.94
C ALA A 76 -7.75 12.99 4.85
N PRO A 77 -8.28 11.82 5.25
CA PRO A 77 -8.74 10.81 4.30
C PRO A 77 -9.83 11.36 3.38
N ALA A 78 -9.60 11.19 2.08
CA ALA A 78 -10.63 11.39 1.06
C ALA A 78 -11.53 10.15 0.94
N ASP A 79 -11.00 8.98 1.30
CA ASP A 79 -11.68 7.69 1.33
C ASP A 79 -11.05 6.76 2.38
N GLN A 80 -11.73 5.64 2.66
CA GLN A 80 -11.32 4.65 3.67
C GLN A 80 -10.28 3.63 3.18
N GLY A 81 -9.99 3.60 1.87
CA GLY A 81 -9.00 2.69 1.29
C GLY A 81 -7.60 3.32 1.18
N GLY A 82 -7.51 4.64 1.25
CA GLY A 82 -6.30 5.40 1.01
C GLY A 82 -5.35 5.50 2.20
N THR A 83 -4.16 6.02 1.93
CA THR A 83 -3.05 6.11 2.90
C THR A 83 -3.41 6.84 4.19
N ALA A 84 -4.22 7.90 4.11
CA ALA A 84 -4.62 8.67 5.29
C ALA A 84 -5.47 7.84 6.27
N ALA A 85 -6.40 7.01 5.75
CA ALA A 85 -7.22 6.12 6.56
C ALA A 85 -6.37 5.03 7.25
N VAL A 86 -5.38 4.49 6.53
CA VAL A 86 -4.42 3.52 7.11
C VAL A 86 -3.59 4.15 8.23
N VAL A 87 -3.11 5.38 8.03
CA VAL A 87 -2.36 6.13 9.06
C VAL A 87 -3.21 6.39 10.30
N GLU A 88 -4.47 6.77 10.12
CA GLU A 88 -5.40 6.97 11.24
C GLU A 88 -5.67 5.66 11.99
N SER A 89 -5.93 4.57 11.27
CA SER A 89 -6.15 3.23 11.83
C SER A 89 -4.91 2.67 12.53
N ALA A 90 -3.70 2.96 12.04
CA ALA A 90 -2.46 2.58 12.71
C ALA A 90 -2.30 3.33 14.05
N ARG A 91 -2.58 4.64 14.06
CA ARG A 91 -2.50 5.46 15.27
C ARG A 91 -3.52 5.04 16.32
N SER A 92 -4.74 4.66 15.93
CA SER A 92 -5.76 4.18 16.87
C SER A 92 -5.43 2.82 17.49
N ARG A 93 -4.48 2.07 16.90
CA ARG A 93 -3.93 0.80 17.43
C ARG A 93 -2.63 0.98 18.22
N ASP A 94 -2.23 2.21 18.51
CA ASP A 94 -0.94 2.53 19.14
C ASP A 94 0.29 2.01 18.38
N LEU A 95 0.18 1.77 17.06
CA LEU A 95 1.31 1.41 16.23
C LEU A 95 2.22 2.62 16.02
N LYS A 96 3.54 2.37 15.93
CA LYS A 96 4.48 3.42 15.56
C LYS A 96 4.24 3.81 14.11
N VAL A 97 4.08 5.11 13.85
CA VAL A 97 3.89 5.66 12.51
C VAL A 97 4.95 6.71 12.20
N GLU A 98 5.71 6.49 11.13
CA GLU A 98 6.71 7.42 10.61
C GLU A 98 6.24 7.99 9.27
N ILE A 99 6.10 9.32 9.20
CA ILE A 99 5.65 10.00 7.98
C ILE A 99 6.86 10.54 7.22
N VAL A 100 6.97 10.17 5.95
CA VAL A 100 8.01 10.66 5.04
C VAL A 100 7.39 11.66 4.07
N TRP A 101 7.46 12.95 4.43
CA TRP A 101 7.04 14.05 3.57
C TRP A 101 7.98 15.26 3.74
N PRO A 102 9.01 15.39 2.89
CA PRO A 102 10.01 16.45 3.02
C PRO A 102 9.42 17.86 2.85
N ALA A 103 10.07 18.84 3.46
CA ALA A 103 9.73 20.24 3.25
C ALA A 103 9.79 20.60 1.75
N GLY A 104 8.75 21.25 1.25
CA GLY A 104 8.62 21.60 -0.17
C GLY A 104 8.10 20.48 -1.07
N ALA A 105 7.86 19.27 -0.57
CA ALA A 105 7.22 18.21 -1.34
C ALA A 105 5.78 18.58 -1.72
N GLN A 106 5.41 18.27 -2.96
CA GLN A 106 4.07 18.51 -3.50
C GLN A 106 3.54 17.25 -4.15
N ARG A 107 2.23 17.02 -4.03
CA ARG A 107 1.56 16.02 -4.86
C ARG A 107 1.65 16.47 -6.32
N ARG A 108 2.14 15.60 -7.19
CA ARG A 108 1.95 15.79 -8.63
C ARG A 108 0.46 15.66 -8.92
N SER A 109 -0.18 16.76 -9.29
CA SER A 109 -1.46 16.70 -9.99
C SER A 109 -1.21 16.06 -11.35
N HIS A 110 -1.92 14.96 -11.64
CA HIS A 110 -2.06 14.53 -13.03
C HIS A 110 -2.85 15.63 -13.75
N LEU A 111 -2.20 16.37 -14.64
CA LEU A 111 -2.92 16.99 -15.75
C LEU A 111 -3.50 15.84 -16.59
N PRO A 112 -4.78 15.87 -16.98
CA PRO A 112 -5.30 14.89 -17.92
C PRO A 112 -4.50 15.01 -19.22
N GLN A 113 -3.96 13.88 -19.69
CA GLN A 113 -3.60 13.72 -21.10
C GLN A 113 -4.86 13.37 -21.87
#